data_AF-A0A954UKZ5-F1
#
_entry.id   AF-A0A954UKZ5-F1
#
_cell.length_a   1.000
_cell.length_b   1.000
_cell.length_c   1.000
_cell.angle_alpha   90.00
_cell.angle_beta   90.00
_cell.angle_gamma   90.00
#
_symmetry.space_group_name_H-M   'P 1'
#
loop_
_entity.id
_entity.type
_entity.pdbx_description
1 polymer ?
#
loop_
_entity_poly.entity_id
_entity_poly.type
_entity_poly.pdbx_seq_one_letter_code
_entity_poly.pdbx_strand_id
1 'polypeptide(L)'
;VIDFSGTMSQWTSGRTTRLDAAKREALQVVQGLRANQRFRVIGFDQHVVSLTPSLVEANPANKLGLTVQLAKLQNGGGTNLYGGLQAALQDPIQPELILLLSDGDPTAGEIVKPDDILRAVDYQNLFRRVTISTVSIGQKSRLMEVLARRNGGEYRRVD
;
A
#
# COMPACT_ATOMS: atom_id res chain seq x y z
N VAL A 1 -0.50 2.65 0.73
CA VAL A 1 -0.54 1.48 1.63
C VAL A 1 0.65 0.61 1.27
N ILE A 2 1.53 0.32 2.23
CA ILE A 2 2.80 -0.39 1.99
C ILE A 2 2.87 -1.69 2.80
N ASP A 3 3.16 -2.78 2.12
CA ASP A 3 3.42 -4.09 2.71
C ASP A 3 4.85 -4.15 3.24
N PHE A 4 5.00 -4.58 4.50
CA PHE A 4 6.30 -4.90 5.08
C PHE A 4 6.33 -6.31 5.66
N SER A 5 5.47 -7.23 5.21
CA SER A 5 5.44 -8.63 5.61
C SER A 5 6.76 -9.37 5.34
N GLY A 6 6.87 -10.59 5.86
CA GLY A 6 8.09 -11.40 5.76
C GLY A 6 8.47 -11.73 4.31
N THR A 7 7.52 -11.89 3.41
CA THR A 7 7.78 -12.15 1.97
C THR A 7 8.45 -10.95 1.29
N MET A 8 8.27 -9.74 1.84
CA MET A 8 8.94 -8.53 1.36
C MET A 8 10.47 -8.53 1.64
N SER A 9 11.00 -9.50 2.39
CA SER A 9 12.45 -9.68 2.58
C SER A 9 13.13 -10.35 1.40
N GLN A 10 12.36 -10.96 0.50
CA GLN A 10 12.89 -11.63 -0.68
C GLN A 10 13.57 -10.63 -1.62
N TRP A 11 14.58 -11.13 -2.33
CA TRP A 11 15.32 -10.34 -3.30
C TRP A 11 14.51 -10.12 -4.59
N THR A 12 14.71 -8.94 -5.15
CA THR A 12 14.29 -8.58 -6.50
C THR A 12 15.40 -8.87 -7.50
N SER A 13 15.10 -8.89 -8.80
CA SER A 13 16.16 -8.98 -9.82
C SER A 13 17.08 -7.75 -9.84
N GLY A 14 16.61 -6.62 -9.29
CA GLY A 14 17.40 -5.40 -9.09
C GLY A 14 18.41 -5.45 -7.94
N ARG A 15 18.64 -6.63 -7.32
CA ARG A 15 19.58 -6.83 -6.19
C ARG A 15 19.27 -5.96 -4.97
N THR A 16 17.99 -5.70 -4.72
CA THR A 16 17.46 -5.07 -3.51
C THR A 16 16.34 -5.92 -2.94
N THR A 17 15.95 -5.74 -1.68
CA THR A 17 14.78 -6.44 -1.13
C THR A 17 13.49 -5.87 -1.72
N ARG A 18 12.41 -6.66 -1.74
CA ARG A 18 11.08 -6.16 -2.15
C ARG A 18 10.64 -5.01 -1.25
N LEU A 19 10.93 -5.04 0.05
CA LEU A 19 10.63 -3.96 0.99
C LEU A 19 11.38 -2.68 0.62
N ASP A 20 12.67 -2.76 0.28
CA ASP A 20 13.44 -1.59 -0.14
C ASP A 20 12.91 -1.00 -1.45
N ALA A 21 12.52 -1.85 -2.40
CA ALA A 21 11.84 -1.41 -3.62
C ALA A 21 10.51 -0.70 -3.30
N ALA A 22 9.68 -1.27 -2.41
CA ALA A 22 8.42 -0.65 -1.98
C ALA A 22 8.63 0.70 -1.28
N LYS A 23 9.63 0.81 -0.40
CA LYS A 23 9.99 2.08 0.26
C LYS A 23 10.41 3.13 -0.76
N ARG A 24 11.23 2.74 -1.75
CA ARG A 24 11.67 3.63 -2.83
C ARG A 24 10.50 4.13 -3.66
N GLU A 25 9.59 3.24 -4.06
CA GLU A 25 8.38 3.59 -4.81
C GLU A 25 7.48 4.54 -4.01
N ALA A 26 7.24 4.26 -2.72
CA ALA A 26 6.47 5.14 -1.83
C ALA A 26 7.10 6.53 -1.73
N LEU A 27 8.43 6.60 -1.55
CA LEU A 27 9.17 7.86 -1.50
C LEU A 27 9.09 8.62 -2.81
N GLN A 28 9.28 7.95 -3.95
CA GLN A 28 9.23 8.59 -5.26
C GLN A 28 7.85 9.24 -5.50
N VAL A 29 6.77 8.55 -5.17
CA VAL A 29 5.41 9.08 -5.30
C VAL A 29 5.22 10.30 -4.39
N VAL A 30 5.56 10.19 -3.10
CA VAL A 30 5.35 11.29 -2.15
C VAL A 30 6.23 12.49 -2.46
N GLN A 31 7.48 12.27 -2.89
CA GLN A 31 8.38 13.36 -3.29
C GLN A 31 7.86 14.10 -4.54
N GLY A 32 7.18 13.41 -5.45
CA GLY A 32 6.55 14.00 -6.64
C GLY A 32 5.29 14.84 -6.36
N LEU A 33 4.70 14.74 -5.17
CA LEU A 33 3.50 15.52 -4.83
C LEU A 33 3.82 17.01 -4.66
N ARG A 34 2.91 17.87 -5.12
CA ARG A 34 2.93 19.32 -4.89
C ARG A 34 2.58 19.63 -3.44
N ALA A 35 3.09 20.73 -2.89
CA ALA A 35 2.91 21.08 -1.47
C ALA A 35 1.44 21.21 -1.03
N ASN A 36 0.53 21.58 -1.94
CA ASN A 36 -0.92 21.67 -1.68
C ASN A 36 -1.66 20.33 -1.77
N GLN A 37 -1.01 19.25 -2.18
CA GLN A 37 -1.57 17.90 -2.14
C GLN A 37 -1.32 17.29 -0.76
N ARG A 38 -2.15 16.31 -0.40
CA ARG A 38 -2.04 15.58 0.87
C ARG A 38 -1.73 14.12 0.62
N PHE A 39 -1.06 13.49 1.58
CA PHE A 39 -0.77 12.07 1.55
C PHE A 39 -0.91 11.45 2.93
N ARG A 40 -1.24 10.16 2.95
CA ARG A 40 -1.20 9.32 4.14
C ARG A 40 -0.47 8.04 3.78
N VAL A 41 0.35 7.54 4.70
CA VAL A 41 0.99 6.23 4.54
C VAL A 41 0.59 5.32 5.67
N ILE A 42 -0.03 4.21 5.29
CA ILE A 42 -0.38 3.08 6.14
C ILE A 42 0.55 1.93 5.76
N GLY A 43 1.22 1.35 6.75
CA GLY A 43 1.96 0.11 6.62
C GLY A 43 1.14 -1.08 7.08
N PHE A 44 1.40 -2.26 6.53
CA PHE A 44 0.86 -3.49 7.10
C PHE A 44 1.84 -4.67 7.01
N ASP A 45 1.77 -5.53 8.03
CA ASP A 45 2.22 -6.92 8.02
C ASP A 45 1.04 -7.78 8.52
N GLN A 46 1.19 -8.55 9.61
CA GLN A 46 0.06 -9.15 10.33
C GLN A 46 -0.85 -8.08 10.98
N HIS A 47 -0.26 -6.93 11.34
CA HIS A 47 -0.93 -5.77 11.92
C HIS A 47 -0.93 -4.60 10.96
N VAL A 48 -1.84 -3.66 11.16
CA VAL A 48 -1.89 -2.40 10.40
C VAL A 48 -1.31 -1.28 11.26
N VAL A 49 -0.40 -0.51 10.70
CA VAL A 49 0.27 0.60 11.39
C VAL A 49 0.17 1.89 10.57
N SER A 50 0.01 3.02 11.26
CA SER A 50 -0.02 4.33 10.60
C SER A 50 1.39 4.93 10.62
N LEU A 51 1.97 5.23 9.46
CA LEU A 51 3.29 5.88 9.34
C LEU A 51 3.16 7.41 9.28
N THR A 52 1.99 7.90 8.92
CA THR A 52 1.57 9.29 9.13
C THR A 52 0.32 9.32 10.01
N PRO A 53 0.10 10.38 10.81
CA PRO A 53 -1.04 10.44 11.72
C PRO A 53 -2.39 10.53 11.00
N SER A 54 -2.42 11.14 9.82
CA SER A 54 -3.60 11.32 8.96
C SER A 54 -3.16 11.67 7.52
N LEU A 55 -4.07 12.18 6.70
CA LEU A 55 -3.74 12.90 5.46
C LEU A 55 -3.05 14.24 5.80
N VAL A 56 -1.74 14.27 5.63
CA VAL A 56 -0.89 15.44 5.89
C VAL A 56 -0.47 16.11 4.58
N GLU A 57 -0.22 17.41 4.62
CA GLU A 57 0.28 18.15 3.45
C GLU A 57 1.64 17.62 2.99
N ALA A 58 1.87 17.61 1.68
CA ALA A 58 3.15 17.24 1.05
C ALA A 58 4.19 18.38 1.14
N ASN A 59 4.31 19.01 2.31
CA ASN A 59 5.36 19.99 2.58
C ASN A 59 6.69 19.30 2.93
N PRO A 60 7.83 20.02 2.90
CA PRO A 60 9.15 19.43 3.13
C PRO A 60 9.29 18.70 4.48
N ALA A 61 8.68 19.24 5.54
CA ALA A 61 8.76 18.65 6.88
C ALA A 61 8.05 17.28 6.94
N ASN A 62 6.84 17.18 6.41
CA ASN A 62 6.08 15.93 6.38
C ASN A 62 6.72 14.89 5.44
N LYS A 63 7.26 15.33 4.29
CA LYS A 63 8.02 14.44 3.39
C LYS A 63 9.25 13.85 4.09
N LEU A 64 10.02 14.68 4.80
CA LEU A 64 11.17 14.22 5.58
C LEU A 64 10.74 13.27 6.72
N GLY A 65 9.66 13.61 7.44
CA GLY A 65 9.09 12.78 8.48
C GLY A 65 8.73 11.37 7.97
N LEU A 66 8.09 11.30 6.79
CA LEU A 66 7.81 10.01 6.16
C LEU A 66 9.10 9.24 5.81
N THR A 67 10.12 9.90 5.26
CA THR A 67 11.41 9.24 4.97
C THR A 67 12.00 8.57 6.20
N VAL A 68 11.97 9.27 7.35
CA VAL A 68 12.43 8.71 8.63
C VAL A 68 11.57 7.52 9.08
N GLN A 69 10.25 7.57 8.91
CA GLN A 69 9.36 6.46 9.27
C GLN A 69 9.58 5.23 8.37
N LEU A 70 9.71 5.43 7.07
CA LEU A 70 9.99 4.35 6.12
C LEU A 70 11.37 3.70 6.37
N ALA A 71 12.37 4.48 6.77
CA ALA A 71 13.69 3.94 7.12
C ALA A 71 13.63 2.98 8.33
N LYS A 72 12.68 3.19 9.25
CA LYS A 72 12.49 2.35 10.45
C LYS A 72 11.69 1.07 10.19
N LEU A 73 10.96 0.99 9.08
CA LEU A 73 10.22 -0.23 8.75
C LEU A 73 11.19 -1.40 8.56
N GLN A 74 10.89 -2.49 9.25
CA GLN A 74 11.57 -3.77 9.10
C GLN A 74 10.55 -4.82 8.68
N ASN A 75 11.02 -5.92 8.11
CA ASN A 75 10.13 -7.00 7.74
C ASN A 75 9.41 -7.57 8.98
N GLY A 76 8.09 -7.68 8.86
CA GLY A 76 7.20 -8.23 9.85
C GLY A 76 6.83 -9.68 9.55
N GLY A 77 5.68 -10.10 10.07
CA GLY A 77 5.17 -11.46 9.95
C GLY A 77 4.30 -11.67 8.70
N GLY A 78 3.03 -12.03 8.94
CA GLY A 78 2.06 -12.31 7.88
C GLY A 78 1.68 -11.09 7.04
N THR A 79 0.73 -11.29 6.14
CA THR A 79 0.34 -10.31 5.11
C THR A 79 -1.16 -10.02 5.24
N ASN A 80 -1.51 -8.99 6.03
CA ASN A 80 -2.88 -8.51 6.26
C ASN A 80 -3.28 -7.45 5.23
N LEU A 81 -3.33 -7.88 3.97
CA LEU A 81 -3.62 -7.02 2.82
C LEU A 81 -5.01 -6.38 2.93
N TYR A 82 -6.01 -7.14 3.37
CA TYR A 82 -7.37 -6.63 3.56
C TYR A 82 -7.42 -5.55 4.64
N GLY A 83 -6.80 -5.76 5.81
CA GLY A 83 -6.76 -4.77 6.88
C GLY A 83 -6.10 -3.46 6.44
N GLY A 84 -5.00 -3.55 5.66
CA GLY A 84 -4.33 -2.37 5.10
C GLY A 84 -5.23 -1.57 4.15
N LEU A 85 -5.97 -2.24 3.27
CA LEU A 85 -6.92 -1.61 2.35
C LEU A 85 -8.13 -1.04 3.09
N GLN A 86 -8.70 -1.79 4.04
CA GLN A 86 -9.81 -1.37 4.87
C GLN A 86 -9.46 -0.09 5.65
N ALA A 87 -8.29 -0.03 6.28
CA ALA A 87 -7.83 1.15 7.00
C ALA A 87 -7.71 2.39 6.11
N ALA A 88 -7.34 2.22 4.83
CA ALA A 88 -7.27 3.32 3.88
C ALA A 88 -8.66 3.75 3.37
N LEU A 89 -9.55 2.80 3.08
CA LEU A 89 -10.92 3.08 2.63
C LEU A 89 -11.80 3.68 3.73
N GLN A 90 -11.53 3.36 4.99
CA GLN A 90 -12.25 3.87 6.15
C GLN A 90 -11.62 5.13 6.75
N ASP A 91 -10.64 5.75 6.08
CA ASP A 91 -10.11 7.05 6.49
C ASP A 91 -11.27 8.07 6.60
N PRO A 92 -11.39 8.81 7.72
CA PRO A 92 -12.39 9.86 7.86
C PRO A 92 -12.32 10.91 6.75
N ILE A 93 -11.11 11.20 6.26
CA ILE A 93 -10.89 12.03 5.09
C ILE A 93 -10.68 11.09 3.91
N GLN A 94 -11.71 10.96 3.07
CA GLN A 94 -11.68 10.04 1.95
C GLN A 94 -10.55 10.41 0.96
N PRO A 95 -9.62 9.49 0.64
CA PRO A 95 -8.62 9.72 -0.38
C PRO A 95 -9.23 9.62 -1.79
N GLU A 96 -8.66 10.35 -2.75
CA GLU A 96 -9.01 10.19 -4.17
C GLU A 96 -8.38 8.93 -4.77
N LEU A 97 -7.17 8.59 -4.31
CA LEU A 97 -6.37 7.48 -4.80
C LEU A 97 -5.74 6.71 -3.63
N ILE A 98 -5.88 5.39 -3.67
CA ILE A 98 -5.09 4.45 -2.88
C ILE A 98 -4.06 3.81 -3.80
N LEU A 99 -2.78 3.95 -3.44
CA LEU A 99 -1.69 3.18 -4.05
C LEU A 99 -1.27 2.06 -3.10
N LEU A 100 -1.46 0.81 -3.49
CA LEU A 100 -1.03 -0.38 -2.74
C LEU A 100 0.31 -0.90 -3.28
N LEU A 101 1.31 -1.04 -2.41
CA LEU A 101 2.62 -1.63 -2.71
C LEU A 101 2.75 -2.94 -1.93
N SER A 102 2.81 -4.08 -2.61
CA SER A 102 2.83 -5.42 -2.01
C SER A 102 3.33 -6.45 -3.01
N ASP A 103 3.71 -7.65 -2.57
CA ASP A 103 3.91 -8.80 -3.46
C ASP A 103 2.64 -9.65 -3.64
N GLY A 104 1.56 -9.33 -2.90
CA GLY A 104 0.19 -9.69 -3.21
C GLY A 104 -0.32 -11.01 -2.64
N ASP A 105 0.42 -11.63 -1.71
CA ASP A 105 0.09 -12.94 -1.14
C ASP A 105 -0.46 -12.80 0.29
N PRO A 106 -1.78 -12.59 0.48
CA PRO A 106 -2.38 -12.46 1.80
C PRO A 106 -2.26 -13.75 2.61
N THR A 107 -1.86 -13.62 3.88
CA THR A 107 -1.65 -14.76 4.80
C THR A 107 -2.19 -14.50 6.20
N ALA A 108 -2.68 -13.29 6.49
CA ALA A 108 -3.17 -12.90 7.80
C ALA A 108 -4.35 -11.93 7.71
N GLY A 109 -5.01 -11.69 8.84
CA GLY A 109 -6.17 -10.80 8.95
C GLY A 109 -7.51 -11.52 8.92
N GLU A 110 -8.58 -10.74 8.99
CA GLU A 110 -9.97 -11.23 9.01
C GLU A 110 -10.36 -11.92 7.69
N ILE A 111 -9.88 -11.39 6.56
CA ILE A 111 -10.15 -11.92 5.23
C ILE A 111 -8.82 -12.19 4.53
N VAL A 112 -8.56 -13.47 4.24
CA VAL A 112 -7.30 -13.93 3.64
C VAL A 112 -7.49 -14.40 2.19
N LYS A 113 -8.65 -14.98 1.86
CA LYS A 113 -8.89 -15.54 0.51
C LYS A 113 -8.99 -14.42 -0.54
N PRO A 114 -8.22 -14.47 -1.65
CA PRO A 114 -8.19 -13.42 -2.66
C PRO A 114 -9.58 -12.97 -3.17
N ASP A 115 -10.46 -13.92 -3.50
CA ASP A 115 -11.80 -13.58 -4.01
C ASP A 115 -12.69 -12.92 -2.94
N ASP A 116 -12.50 -13.27 -1.67
CA ASP A 116 -13.23 -12.66 -0.56
C ASP A 116 -12.73 -11.23 -0.32
N ILE A 117 -11.42 -11.00 -0.42
CA ILE A 117 -10.82 -9.66 -0.34
C ILE A 117 -11.37 -8.77 -1.45
N LEU A 118 -11.37 -9.25 -2.70
CA LEU A 118 -11.91 -8.50 -3.84
C LEU A 118 -13.37 -8.11 -3.60
N ARG A 119 -14.22 -9.06 -3.19
CA ARG A 119 -15.64 -8.78 -2.90
C ARG A 119 -15.82 -7.78 -1.76
N ALA A 120 -15.03 -7.90 -0.69
CA ALA A 120 -15.12 -7.02 0.46
C ALA A 120 -14.67 -5.60 0.12
N VAL A 121 -13.59 -5.45 -0.66
CA VAL A 121 -13.13 -4.14 -1.15
C VAL A 121 -14.16 -3.52 -2.10
N ASP A 122 -14.69 -4.28 -3.06
CA ASP A 122 -15.73 -3.80 -3.99
C ASP A 122 -16.94 -3.27 -3.21
N TYR A 123 -17.38 -3.99 -2.17
CA TYR A 123 -18.47 -3.56 -1.31
C TYR A 123 -18.15 -2.28 -0.54
N GLN A 124 -16.98 -2.19 0.09
CA GLN A 124 -16.56 -1.00 0.84
C GLN A 124 -16.39 0.24 -0.05
N ASN A 125 -15.97 0.04 -1.30
CA ASN A 125 -15.69 1.11 -2.24
C ASN A 125 -16.90 1.51 -3.11
N LEU A 126 -18.02 0.77 -3.04
CA LEU A 126 -19.20 0.95 -3.89
C LEU A 126 -19.71 2.40 -3.96
N PHE A 127 -19.80 3.07 -2.80
CA PHE A 127 -20.26 4.46 -2.70
C PHE A 127 -19.13 5.47 -2.61
N ARG A 128 -17.95 5.05 -2.16
CA ARG A 128 -16.80 5.94 -2.00
C ARG A 128 -16.15 6.26 -3.35
N ARG A 129 -16.10 5.29 -4.28
CA ARG A 129 -15.49 5.45 -5.61
C ARG A 129 -14.04 5.93 -5.56
N VAL A 130 -13.28 5.45 -4.58
CA VAL A 130 -11.84 5.70 -4.48
C VAL A 130 -11.14 4.91 -5.57
N THR A 131 -10.24 5.55 -6.31
CA THR A 131 -9.41 4.83 -7.28
C THR A 131 -8.39 3.98 -6.51
N ILE A 132 -8.27 2.69 -6.83
CA ILE A 132 -7.25 1.83 -6.21
C ILE A 132 -6.27 1.39 -7.30
N SER A 133 -5.04 1.86 -7.22
CA SER A 133 -3.93 1.41 -8.05
C SER A 133 -2.99 0.52 -7.24
N THR A 134 -2.32 -0.41 -7.92
CA THR A 134 -1.47 -1.40 -7.25
C THR A 134 -0.11 -1.49 -7.94
N VAL A 135 0.96 -1.62 -7.16
CA VAL A 135 2.30 -1.93 -7.64
C VAL A 135 2.73 -3.25 -7.01
N SER A 136 2.79 -4.30 -7.82
CA SER A 136 3.33 -5.58 -7.38
C SER A 136 4.85 -5.56 -7.38
N ILE A 137 5.46 -5.99 -6.28
CA ILE A 137 6.92 -5.95 -6.11
C ILE A 137 7.52 -7.36 -6.22
N GLY A 138 8.51 -7.52 -7.08
CA GLY A 138 9.28 -8.76 -7.29
C GLY A 138 8.53 -9.89 -8.01
N GLN A 139 7.20 -9.92 -7.97
CA GLN A 139 6.39 -10.94 -8.64
C GLN A 139 5.11 -10.37 -9.25
N LYS A 140 4.47 -11.14 -10.13
CA LYS A 140 3.13 -10.82 -10.61
C LYS A 140 2.10 -11.27 -9.58
N SER A 141 1.08 -10.46 -9.33
CA SER A 141 -0.06 -10.85 -8.50
C SER A 141 -1.37 -10.63 -9.24
N ARG A 142 -2.09 -11.73 -9.49
CA ARG A 142 -3.44 -11.67 -10.09
C ARG A 142 -4.42 -10.93 -9.18
N LEU A 143 -4.30 -11.11 -7.86
CA LEU A 143 -5.13 -10.40 -6.89
C LEU A 143 -4.97 -8.89 -7.06
N MET A 144 -3.73 -8.39 -7.08
CA MET A 144 -3.44 -6.96 -7.22
C MET A 144 -3.91 -6.42 -8.58
N GLU A 145 -3.68 -7.17 -9.66
CA GLU A 145 -4.14 -6.77 -10.99
C GLU A 145 -5.67 -6.63 -11.07
N VAL A 146 -6.41 -7.62 -10.56
CA VAL A 146 -7.88 -7.59 -10.56
C VAL A 146 -8.40 -6.48 -9.63
N LEU A 147 -7.77 -6.30 -8.47
CA LEU A 147 -8.10 -5.25 -7.51
C LEU A 147 -8.03 -3.87 -8.17
N ALA A 148 -6.93 -3.58 -8.87
CA ALA A 148 -6.75 -2.30 -9.55
C ALA A 148 -7.81 -2.08 -10.63
N ARG A 149 -7.97 -3.06 -11.53
CA ARG A 149 -8.92 -2.99 -12.65
C ARG A 149 -10.36 -2.78 -12.19
N ARG A 150 -10.80 -3.47 -11.13
CA ARG A 150 -12.17 -3.34 -10.61
C ARG A 150 -12.46 -1.98 -9.97
N ASN A 151 -11.42 -1.31 -9.49
CA ASN A 151 -11.52 -0.05 -8.76
C ASN A 151 -10.98 1.14 -9.58
N GLY A 152 -10.99 1.03 -10.91
CA GLY A 152 -10.65 2.11 -11.84
C GLY A 152 -9.19 2.57 -11.81
N GLY A 153 -8.29 1.80 -11.20
CA GLY A 153 -6.88 2.12 -11.10
C GLY A 153 -6.00 1.28 -12.02
N GLU A 154 -4.70 1.46 -11.86
CA GLU A 154 -3.68 0.83 -12.70
C GLU A 154 -2.89 -0.22 -11.94
N TYR A 155 -2.52 -1.28 -12.64
CA TYR A 155 -1.59 -2.29 -12.16
C TYR A 155 -0.21 -2.08 -12.80
N ARG A 156 0.82 -1.98 -11.96
CA ARG A 156 2.21 -1.99 -12.40
C ARG A 156 2.97 -3.09 -11.65
N ARG A 157 3.96 -3.68 -12.31
CA ARG A 157 4.95 -4.53 -11.66
C ARG A 157 6.27 -3.77 -11.57
N VAL A 158 6.94 -3.87 -10.44
CA VAL A 158 8.31 -3.43 -10.23
C VAL A 158 9.13 -4.65 -9.86
N ASP A 159 10.27 -4.79 -10.53
CA ASP A 159 11.29 -5.76 -10.15
C ASP A 159 12.25 -5.13 -9.16
#